data_AF-A0AB33HZG0-F1
#
_entry.id   AF-A0AB33HZG0-F1
#
_cell.length_a   1.000
_cell.length_b   1.000
_cell.length_c   1.000
_cell.angle_alpha   90.00
_cell.angle_beta   90.00
_cell.angle_gamma   90.00
#
_symmetry.space_group_name_H-M   'P 1'
#
loop_
_entity.id
_entity.type
_entity.pdbx_description
1 polymer ?
#
loop_
_entity_poly.entity_id
_entity_poly.type
_entity_poly.pdbx_seq_one_letter_code
_entity_poly.pdbx_strand_id
1 'polypeptide(L)'
;MKRAAVQWGIGRYLYNLEEGFAQTSLDKKQGWHRAKLKDGTGFYWLPPSLPGWAIPASDNKPSPENTNQKSPSVDCEQILKDFSDYAATETDKKKLIERYQRDWQLMAGNEEAQAKCVQVMNIRVNELKQEA
;
A
#
# COMPACT_ATOMS: atom_id res chain seq x y z
N MET A 1 -8.56 33.96 16.89
CA MET A 1 -8.57 32.67 17.62
C MET A 1 -7.18 32.03 17.53
N LYS A 2 -6.48 31.78 18.65
CA LYS A 2 -5.08 31.32 18.64
C LYS A 2 -4.84 29.84 19.05
N ARG A 3 -5.87 29.05 19.39
CA ARG A 3 -5.69 27.63 19.81
C ARG A 3 -6.87 26.75 19.42
N ALA A 4 -6.93 26.33 18.14
CA ALA A 4 -7.95 25.39 17.66
C ALA A 4 -7.88 24.02 18.37
N ALA A 5 -6.68 23.54 18.70
CA ALA A 5 -6.50 22.24 19.33
C ALA A 5 -7.15 22.09 20.73
N VAL A 6 -7.31 23.20 21.47
CA VAL A 6 -7.86 23.17 22.85
C VAL A 6 -9.38 22.98 22.86
N GLN A 7 -10.10 23.50 21.86
CA GLN A 7 -11.56 23.36 21.78
C GLN A 7 -12.02 21.96 21.37
N TRP A 8 -11.18 21.20 20.67
CA TRP A 8 -11.54 19.90 20.10
C TRP A 8 -11.14 18.71 20.98
N GLY A 9 -10.61 18.96 22.18
CA GLY A 9 -10.24 17.88 23.12
C GLY A 9 -9.14 16.94 22.61
N ILE A 10 -8.45 17.32 21.52
CA ILE A 10 -7.50 16.45 20.79
C ILE A 10 -6.27 16.06 21.64
N GLY A 11 -6.05 16.71 22.78
CA GLY A 11 -4.94 16.42 23.68
C GLY A 11 -5.28 15.55 24.90
N ARG A 12 -6.56 15.24 25.16
CA ARG A 12 -6.97 14.54 26.39
C ARG A 12 -6.75 13.03 26.35
N TYR A 13 -6.77 12.41 25.17
CA TYR A 13 -6.57 10.97 25.04
C TYR A 13 -5.10 10.55 25.16
N LEU A 14 -4.14 11.48 25.11
CA LEU A 14 -2.72 11.13 25.16
C LEU A 14 -2.13 11.03 26.57
N TYR A 15 -2.87 11.40 27.62
CA TYR A 15 -2.35 11.37 29.00
C TYR A 15 -2.08 9.95 29.54
N ASN A 16 -2.76 8.95 29.00
CA ASN A 16 -2.61 7.55 29.38
C ASN A 16 -1.75 6.77 28.38
N LEU A 17 -1.14 7.45 27.40
CA LEU A 17 -0.23 6.81 26.45
C LEU A 17 1.13 6.65 27.13
N GLU A 18 1.52 5.40 27.38
CA GLU A 18 2.86 5.07 27.84
C GLU A 18 3.91 5.48 26.80
N GLU A 19 5.09 5.88 27.26
CA GLU A 19 6.18 6.33 26.40
C GLU A 19 6.60 5.22 25.42
N GLY A 20 6.25 5.37 24.14
CA GLY A 20 6.68 4.48 23.07
C GLY A 20 7.96 4.99 22.41
N PHE A 21 9.04 4.21 22.48
CA PHE A 21 10.29 4.54 21.77
C PHE A 21 10.32 3.91 20.37
N ALA A 22 10.72 4.71 19.38
CA ALA A 22 10.94 4.23 18.01
C ALA A 22 12.19 3.35 17.92
N GLN A 23 12.13 2.28 17.14
CA GLN A 23 13.32 1.48 16.84
C GLN A 23 14.17 2.19 15.78
N THR A 24 15.49 2.26 15.99
CA THR A 24 16.42 2.92 15.05
C THR A 24 17.43 1.93 14.45
N SER A 25 17.90 2.23 13.25
CA SER A 25 18.85 1.42 12.49
C SER A 25 19.71 2.32 11.61
N LEU A 26 21.00 2.02 11.51
CA LEU A 26 21.89 2.68 10.53
C LEU A 26 21.68 2.10 9.13
N ASP A 27 21.31 0.82 9.06
CA ASP A 27 21.04 0.13 7.80
C ASP A 27 19.66 0.50 7.24
N LYS A 28 19.61 0.59 5.90
CA LYS A 28 18.36 0.81 5.16
C LYS A 28 17.50 -0.44 5.26
N LYS A 29 16.33 -0.30 5.90
CA LYS A 29 15.31 -1.34 6.00
C LYS A 29 14.04 -0.90 5.27
N GLN A 30 13.38 -1.83 4.59
CA GLN A 30 12.15 -1.56 3.86
C GLN A 30 11.03 -1.18 4.83
N GLY A 31 10.31 -0.09 4.55
CA GLY A 31 9.23 0.43 5.41
C GLY A 31 9.70 1.33 6.57
N TRP A 32 10.99 1.66 6.65
CA TRP A 32 11.54 2.54 7.69
C TRP A 32 11.65 3.97 7.18
N HIS A 33 11.39 4.94 8.04
CA HIS A 33 11.52 6.36 7.73
C HIS A 33 12.98 6.80 7.89
N ARG A 34 13.43 7.72 7.03
CA ARG A 34 14.79 8.27 7.09
C ARG A 34 14.79 9.63 7.78
N ALA A 35 15.68 9.81 8.73
CA ALA A 35 15.96 11.08 9.39
C ALA A 35 17.45 11.41 9.32
N LYS A 36 17.81 12.66 9.62
CA LYS A 36 19.20 13.14 9.66
C LYS A 36 19.46 13.87 10.97
N LEU A 37 20.61 13.62 11.58
CA LEU A 37 21.11 14.42 12.69
C LEU A 37 21.64 15.75 12.18
N LYS A 38 21.84 16.70 13.10
CA LYS A 38 22.47 18.00 12.80
C LYS A 38 23.87 17.82 12.19
N ASP A 39 24.57 16.75 12.57
CA ASP A 39 25.90 16.39 12.09
C ASP A 39 25.89 15.75 10.68
N GLY A 40 24.72 15.65 10.03
CA GLY A 40 24.57 15.11 8.68
C GLY A 40 24.42 13.59 8.59
N THR A 41 24.69 12.86 9.68
CA THR A 41 24.50 11.41 9.78
C THR A 41 23.03 11.05 9.59
N GLY A 42 22.75 10.20 8.59
CA GLY A 42 21.41 9.68 8.34
C GLY A 42 21.16 8.41 9.13
N PHE A 43 19.98 8.27 9.71
CA PHE A 43 19.52 7.04 10.35
C PHE A 43 18.09 6.72 9.89
N TYR A 44 17.71 5.45 10.04
CA TYR A 44 16.38 4.97 9.76
C TYR A 44 15.66 4.70 11.08
N TRP A 45 14.36 4.94 11.12
CA TRP A 45 13.53 4.65 12.28
C TRP A 45 12.16 4.06 11.90
N LEU A 46 11.64 3.23 12.78
CA LEU A 46 10.32 2.63 12.67
C LEU A 46 9.39 3.25 13.72
N PRO A 47 8.18 3.72 13.35
CA PRO A 47 7.25 4.27 14.32
C PRO A 47 6.84 3.19 15.34
N PRO A 48 6.74 3.54 16.62
CA PRO A 48 6.28 2.59 17.63
C PRO A 48 4.81 2.25 17.38
N SER A 49 4.43 1.00 17.64
CA SER A 49 3.04 0.55 17.58
C SER A 49 2.21 1.28 18.64
N LEU A 50 1.10 1.88 18.23
CA LEU A 50 0.16 2.47 19.16
C LEU A 50 -0.69 1.37 19.84
N PRO A 51 -1.01 1.50 21.13
CA PRO A 51 -1.92 0.58 21.79
C PRO A 51 -3.32 0.69 21.18
N GLY A 52 -4.06 -0.42 21.14
CA GLY A 52 -5.31 -0.52 20.39
C GLY A 52 -6.41 0.48 20.78
N TRP A 53 -6.37 1.03 22.00
CA TRP A 53 -7.30 2.08 22.44
C TRP A 53 -6.99 3.46 21.84
N ALA A 54 -5.74 3.71 21.42
CA ALA A 54 -5.28 4.96 20.83
C ALA A 54 -5.39 4.98 19.30
N ILE A 55 -5.72 3.83 18.70
CA ILE A 55 -5.98 3.71 17.28
C ILE A 55 -7.48 4.02 17.06
N PRO A 56 -7.84 4.94 16.16
CA PRO A 56 -9.24 5.15 15.82
C PRO A 56 -9.80 3.84 15.25
N ALA A 57 -10.95 3.38 15.77
CA ALA A 57 -11.70 2.27 15.20
C ALA A 57 -12.05 2.61 13.75
N SER A 58 -11.20 2.16 12.82
CA SER A 58 -11.29 2.53 11.42
C SER A 58 -12.16 1.49 10.74
N ASP A 59 -13.38 1.87 10.37
CA ASP A 59 -14.04 1.26 9.22
C ASP A 59 -13.09 1.42 8.01
N ASN A 60 -12.44 0.31 7.64
CA ASN A 60 -11.80 0.04 6.36
C ASN A 60 -11.21 1.24 5.60
N LYS A 61 -9.98 1.67 5.94
CA LYS A 61 -9.05 2.26 4.98
C LYS A 61 -7.64 1.70 5.18
N PRO A 62 -7.03 1.06 4.17
CA PRO A 62 -5.69 0.49 4.30
C PRO A 62 -4.64 1.62 4.32
N SER A 63 -3.94 1.74 5.45
CA SER A 63 -2.63 2.39 5.56
C SER A 63 -1.56 1.29 5.48
N PRO A 64 -0.34 1.54 4.97
CA PRO A 64 0.61 0.48 4.67
C PRO A 64 1.31 0.01 5.97
N GLU A 65 0.65 -0.88 6.69
CA GLU A 65 1.27 -1.67 7.76
C GLU A 65 1.96 -2.88 7.15
N ASN A 66 3.29 -2.86 7.24
CA ASN A 66 4.14 -4.01 7.02
C ASN A 66 3.83 -5.03 8.13
N THR A 67 2.96 -5.97 7.81
CA THR A 67 2.66 -7.11 8.67
C THR A 67 2.90 -8.38 7.86
N ASN A 68 3.95 -9.11 8.25
CA ASN A 68 4.07 -10.54 8.02
C ASN A 68 2.92 -11.22 8.80
N GLN A 69 1.73 -11.15 8.21
CA GLN A 69 0.56 -11.92 8.56
C GLN A 69 0.09 -12.53 7.26
N LYS A 70 -0.18 -13.82 7.33
CA LYS A 70 -0.86 -14.61 6.32
C LYS A 70 -2.27 -14.04 6.12
N SER A 71 -2.35 -12.97 5.34
CA SER A 71 -3.59 -12.38 4.81
C SER A 71 -4.31 -13.42 3.96
N PRO A 72 -5.64 -13.35 3.78
CA PRO A 72 -6.38 -14.32 2.97
C PRO A 72 -5.67 -14.44 1.62
N SER A 73 -5.41 -15.66 1.17
CA SER A 73 -4.81 -15.93 -0.13
C SER A 73 -5.71 -15.34 -1.20
N VAL A 74 -5.50 -14.06 -1.53
CA VAL A 74 -5.97 -13.54 -2.80
C VAL A 74 -5.09 -14.24 -3.80
N ASP A 75 -5.58 -15.38 -4.31
CA ASP A 75 -4.84 -16.21 -5.23
C ASP A 75 -4.48 -15.32 -6.42
N CYS A 76 -3.21 -14.91 -6.50
CA CYS A 76 -2.70 -14.10 -7.59
C CYS A 76 -2.99 -14.80 -8.93
N GLU A 77 -3.04 -16.13 -8.91
CA GLU A 77 -3.50 -16.98 -10.01
C GLU A 77 -4.96 -16.75 -10.39
N GLN A 78 -5.86 -16.56 -9.42
CA GLN A 78 -7.26 -16.24 -9.68
C GLN A 78 -7.41 -14.82 -10.26
N ILE A 79 -6.67 -13.83 -9.74
CA ILE A 79 -6.65 -12.46 -10.30
C ILE A 79 -6.15 -12.49 -11.75
N LEU A 80 -5.08 -13.23 -12.01
CA LEU A 80 -4.53 -13.39 -13.36
C LEU A 80 -5.54 -14.01 -14.31
N LYS A 81 -6.23 -15.06 -13.86
CA LYS A 81 -7.24 -15.76 -14.65
C LYS A 81 -8.42 -14.83 -14.98
N ASP A 82 -8.94 -14.14 -13.97
CA ASP A 82 -10.04 -13.19 -14.13
C ASP A 82 -9.63 -12.02 -15.05
N PHE A 83 -8.38 -11.56 -14.96
CA PHE A 83 -7.86 -10.51 -15.84
C PHE A 83 -7.69 -10.99 -17.28
N SER A 84 -7.17 -12.20 -17.51
CA SER A 84 -7.05 -12.76 -18.86
C SER A 84 -8.40 -12.97 -19.53
N ASP A 85 -9.39 -13.48 -18.79
CA ASP A 85 -10.74 -13.68 -19.29
C ASP A 85 -11.41 -12.33 -19.62
N TYR A 86 -11.22 -11.33 -18.74
CA TYR A 86 -11.72 -9.98 -18.98
C TYR A 86 -11.06 -9.31 -20.19
N ALA A 87 -9.73 -9.39 -20.29
CA ALA A 87 -8.97 -8.80 -21.39
C ALA A 87 -9.38 -9.35 -22.76
N ALA A 88 -9.75 -10.64 -22.84
CA ALA A 88 -10.25 -11.26 -24.07
C ALA A 88 -11.61 -10.69 -24.54
N THR A 89 -12.45 -10.23 -23.60
CA THR A 89 -13.79 -9.70 -23.91
C THR A 89 -13.84 -8.19 -24.11
N GLU A 90 -12.93 -7.45 -23.48
CA GLU A 90 -13.00 -5.98 -23.45
C GLU A 90 -12.36 -5.38 -24.71
N THR A 91 -13.10 -4.49 -25.38
CA THR A 91 -12.65 -3.75 -26.57
C THR A 91 -12.24 -2.30 -26.23
N ASP A 92 -12.69 -1.78 -25.08
CA ASP A 92 -12.37 -0.43 -24.64
C ASP A 92 -11.03 -0.37 -23.91
N LYS A 93 -10.07 0.30 -24.53
CA LYS A 93 -8.72 0.53 -23.99
C LYS A 93 -8.72 1.22 -22.63
N LYS A 94 -9.67 2.13 -22.35
CA LYS A 94 -9.70 2.86 -21.06
C LYS A 94 -10.06 1.94 -19.91
N LYS A 95 -11.11 1.13 -20.08
CA LYS A 95 -11.54 0.15 -19.07
C LYS A 95 -10.48 -0.91 -18.83
N LEU A 96 -9.80 -1.35 -19.89
CA LEU A 96 -8.69 -2.29 -19.78
C LEU A 96 -7.54 -1.72 -18.93
N ILE A 97 -7.18 -0.44 -19.11
CA ILE A 97 -6.14 0.24 -18.32
C ILE A 97 -6.57 0.39 -16.84
N GLU A 98 -7.82 0.78 -16.58
CA GLU A 98 -8.33 0.92 -15.21
C GLU A 98 -8.32 -0.42 -14.48
N ARG A 99 -8.73 -1.50 -15.15
CA ARG A 99 -8.72 -2.85 -14.59
C ARG A 99 -7.29 -3.33 -14.34
N TYR A 100 -6.39 -3.13 -15.29
CA TYR A 100 -4.97 -3.43 -15.14
C TYR A 100 -4.35 -2.73 -13.93
N GLN A 101 -4.60 -1.43 -13.72
CA GLN A 101 -4.07 -0.70 -12.58
C GLN A 101 -4.55 -1.26 -11.23
N ARG A 102 -5.83 -1.64 -11.16
CA ARG A 102 -6.42 -2.27 -9.97
C ARG A 102 -5.76 -3.62 -9.69
N ASP A 103 -5.69 -4.48 -10.69
CA ASP A 103 -5.18 -5.85 -10.55
C ASP A 103 -3.66 -5.85 -10.28
N TRP A 104 -2.92 -4.91 -10.87
CA TRP A 104 -1.49 -4.69 -10.61
C TRP A 104 -1.20 -4.35 -9.14
N GLN A 105 -2.04 -3.51 -8.52
CA GLN A 105 -1.91 -3.17 -7.11
C GLN A 105 -2.21 -4.37 -6.20
N LEU A 106 -3.17 -5.22 -6.58
CA LEU A 106 -3.52 -6.42 -5.83
C LEU A 106 -2.42 -7.50 -5.89
N MET A 107 -1.68 -7.56 -7.00
CA MET A 107 -0.54 -8.48 -7.18
C MET A 107 0.80 -7.90 -6.66
N ALA A 108 0.78 -6.76 -5.95
CA ALA A 108 1.99 -6.14 -5.44
C ALA A 108 2.75 -7.07 -4.46
N GLY A 109 3.99 -7.40 -4.82
CA GLY A 109 4.84 -8.35 -4.08
C GLY A 109 5.00 -9.71 -4.75
N ASN A 110 4.27 -10.01 -5.84
CA ASN A 110 4.45 -11.18 -6.68
C ASN A 110 4.90 -10.79 -8.10
N GLU A 111 6.22 -10.82 -8.32
CA GLU A 111 6.84 -10.38 -9.58
C GLU A 111 6.43 -11.26 -10.78
N GLU A 112 6.22 -12.56 -10.58
CA GLU A 112 5.83 -13.48 -11.65
C GLU A 112 4.40 -13.19 -12.12
N ALA A 113 3.49 -12.92 -11.19
CA ALA A 113 2.12 -12.57 -11.52
C ALA A 113 2.03 -11.19 -12.20
N GLN A 114 2.81 -10.22 -11.73
CA GLN A 114 2.92 -8.92 -12.39
C GLN A 114 3.44 -9.04 -13.84
N ALA A 115 4.46 -9.87 -14.08
CA ALA A 115 4.99 -10.10 -15.41
C ALA A 115 3.94 -10.71 -16.37
N LYS A 116 3.18 -11.72 -15.91
CA LYS A 116 2.11 -12.34 -16.70
C LYS A 116 0.98 -11.36 -17.02
N CYS A 117 0.57 -10.53 -16.06
CA CYS A 117 -0.45 -9.50 -16.26
C CYS A 117 -0.03 -8.47 -17.33
N VAL A 118 1.24 -8.02 -17.28
CA VAL A 118 1.81 -7.11 -18.30
C VAL A 118 1.83 -7.77 -19.69
N GLN A 119 2.17 -9.06 -19.77
CA GLN A 119 2.14 -9.78 -21.04
C GLN A 119 0.74 -9.81 -21.65
N VAL A 120 -0.28 -10.17 -20.86
CA VAL A 120 -1.68 -10.20 -21.31
C VAL A 120 -2.14 -8.81 -21.77
N MET A 121 -1.81 -7.76 -21.01
CA MET A 121 -2.12 -6.38 -21.38
C MET A 121 -1.46 -5.97 -22.70
N ASN A 122 -0.19 -6.28 -22.88
CA ASN A 122 0.54 -5.95 -24.11
C ASN A 122 -0.01 -6.68 -25.34
N ILE A 123 -0.38 -7.96 -25.18
CA ILE A 123 -1.02 -8.74 -26.25
C ILE A 123 -2.32 -8.05 -26.65
N ARG A 124 -3.19 -7.75 -25.69
CA ARG A 124 -4.49 -7.14 -25.98
C ARG A 124 -4.37 -5.75 -26.60
N VAL A 125 -3.44 -4.93 -26.12
CA VAL A 125 -3.17 -3.60 -26.71
C VAL A 125 -2.68 -3.71 -28.15
N ASN A 126 -1.87 -4.72 -28.48
CA ASN A 126 -1.43 -4.96 -29.85
C ASN A 126 -2.56 -5.44 -30.76
N GLU A 127 -3.45 -6.30 -30.27
CA GLU A 127 -4.67 -6.71 -31.00
C GLU A 127 -5.57 -5.51 -31.31
N LEU A 128 -5.90 -4.70 -30.30
CA LEU A 128 -6.71 -3.49 -30.47
C LEU A 128 -6.07 -2.47 -31.43
N LYS A 129 -4.74 -2.50 -31.59
CA LYS A 129 -4.02 -1.66 -32.54
C LYS A 129 -4.03 -2.24 -33.95
N GLN A 130 -4.13 -3.57 -34.11
CA GLN A 130 -4.25 -4.23 -35.42
C GLN A 130 -5.67 -4.18 -35.97
N GLU A 131 -6.68 -4.10 -35.09
CA GLU A 131 -8.10 -3.99 -35.45
C GLU A 131 -8.58 -2.55 -35.72
N ALA A 132 -7.73 -1.54 -35.50
CA ALA A 132 -7.99 -0.12 -35.74
C ALA A 132 -7.38 0.38 -37.06
#